data_AF-A0AA46ZZD6-F1
#
_entry.id   AF-A0AA46ZZD6-F1
#
_cell.length_a   1.000
_cell.length_b   1.000
_cell.length_c   1.000
_cell.angle_alpha   90.00
_cell.angle_beta   90.00
_cell.angle_gamma   90.00
#
_symmetry.space_group_name_H-M   'P 1'
#
loop_
_entity.id
_entity.type
_entity.pdbx_description
1 polymer ?
#
loop_
_entity_poly.entity_id
_entity_poly.type
_entity_poly.pdbx_seq_one_letter_code
_entity_poly.pdbx_strand_id
1 'polypeptide(L)'
;MKQLILYLLLFCSCATMAQEQKYILLDSLTAHYKVKHYTLDTSPYGTKNSIEVYNVFSKKYETDKGEDFILLFSVLPDIDSKTNWEKIDFNKIKDNLFPTKEIFRRIMHKALGFYLDKNRDISKTKLVKIIEGEYYVSKYCWIEDFYCINDSFPIPIATKSFILNVNQPITPIGALRDFFRKLSPLCQDFPFEQNTDSFCGIPDFLKNTYLSNIEERGGDMIYCFYQFYENLHTNISRFGYVKGKGIVAGVYFNHFMPGPFFIDKTGNWRKLKRLPENELLWAEELKKEWAKKEEERKRMGI
;
A
#
# COMPACT_ATOMS: atom_id res chain seq x y z
N MET A 1 31.41 -36.23 -17.35
CA MET A 1 31.67 -34.78 -17.09
C MET A 1 30.55 -33.86 -17.58
N LYS A 2 30.00 -33.99 -18.79
CA LYS A 2 28.95 -33.09 -19.31
C LYS A 2 27.62 -33.13 -18.52
N GLN A 3 27.18 -34.29 -18.04
CA GLN A 3 25.97 -34.41 -17.19
C GLN A 3 26.15 -33.78 -15.80
N LEU A 4 27.33 -33.90 -15.19
CA LEU A 4 27.62 -33.34 -13.86
C LEU A 4 27.57 -31.80 -13.87
N ILE A 5 28.05 -31.18 -14.96
CA ILE A 5 28.00 -29.73 -15.16
C ILE A 5 26.56 -29.25 -15.37
N LEU A 6 25.73 -30.01 -16.08
CA LEU A 6 24.32 -29.70 -16.28
C LEU A 6 23.53 -29.75 -14.95
N TYR A 7 23.79 -30.75 -14.11
CA TYR A 7 23.20 -30.84 -12.76
C TYR A 7 23.68 -29.71 -11.85
N LEU A 8 24.97 -29.34 -11.89
CA LEU A 8 25.48 -28.20 -11.12
C LEU A 8 24.84 -26.87 -11.57
N LEU A 9 24.67 -26.66 -12.88
CA LEU A 9 24.01 -25.47 -13.43
C LEU A 9 22.52 -25.40 -13.07
N LEU A 10 21.81 -26.54 -13.08
CA LEU A 10 20.43 -26.66 -12.60
C LEU A 10 20.32 -26.38 -11.09
N PHE A 11 21.23 -26.92 -10.27
CA PHE A 11 21.25 -26.64 -8.82
C PHE A 11 21.63 -25.19 -8.50
N CYS A 12 22.56 -24.58 -9.24
CA CYS A 12 22.91 -23.15 -9.09
C CYS A 12 21.80 -22.20 -9.54
N SER A 13 20.93 -22.62 -10.48
CA SER A 13 19.75 -21.85 -10.89
C SER A 13 18.52 -22.09 -9.99
N CYS A 14 18.45 -23.21 -9.27
CA CYS A 14 17.47 -23.39 -8.19
C CYS A 14 17.86 -22.66 -6.90
N ALA A 15 19.15 -22.50 -6.61
CA ALA A 15 19.64 -21.80 -5.41
C ALA A 15 19.35 -20.28 -5.42
N THR A 16 19.08 -19.68 -6.59
CA THR A 16 18.66 -18.28 -6.71
C THR A 16 17.14 -18.09 -6.64
N MET A 17 16.36 -19.18 -6.54
CA MET A 17 14.90 -19.19 -6.73
C MET A 17 14.12 -19.74 -5.53
N ALA A 18 14.55 -19.44 -4.31
CA ALA A 18 13.68 -19.52 -3.13
C ALA A 18 14.17 -18.49 -2.11
N GLN A 19 13.82 -17.21 -2.28
CA GLN A 19 13.87 -16.31 -1.14
C GLN A 19 12.91 -16.88 -0.10
N GLU A 20 13.44 -17.27 1.05
CA GLU A 20 12.66 -17.87 2.12
C GLU A 20 11.51 -16.94 2.52
N GLN A 21 10.28 -17.47 2.48
CA GLN A 21 9.07 -16.69 2.74
C GLN A 21 9.11 -16.24 4.20
N LYS A 22 9.18 -14.92 4.41
CA LYS A 22 9.14 -14.33 5.76
C LYS A 22 7.71 -14.20 6.25
N TYR A 23 7.53 -14.25 7.56
CA TYR A 23 6.25 -14.07 8.22
C TYR A 23 6.34 -13.06 9.36
N ILE A 24 5.31 -12.24 9.55
CA ILE A 24 5.18 -11.35 10.72
C ILE A 24 3.92 -11.73 11.47
N LEU A 25 4.02 -11.88 12.79
CA LEU A 25 2.87 -12.09 13.66
C LEU A 25 2.17 -10.75 13.93
N LEU A 26 0.87 -10.68 13.62
CA LEU A 26 0.02 -9.52 13.87
C LEU A 26 -0.07 -9.22 15.37
N ASP A 27 -0.20 -10.25 16.21
CA ASP A 27 -0.25 -10.10 17.67
C ASP A 27 1.05 -9.51 18.23
N SER A 28 2.19 -9.85 17.61
CA SER A 28 3.47 -9.23 17.95
C SER A 28 3.49 -7.75 17.54
N LEU A 29 2.91 -7.38 16.40
CA LEU A 29 2.79 -5.98 15.99
C LEU A 29 1.95 -5.18 16.99
N THR A 30 0.77 -5.69 17.35
CA THR A 30 -0.15 -5.01 18.29
C THR A 30 0.40 -4.94 19.71
N ALA A 31 1.23 -5.90 20.13
CA ALA A 31 1.91 -5.86 21.41
C ALA A 31 3.04 -4.82 21.50
N HIS A 32 3.70 -4.52 20.37
CA HIS A 32 4.90 -3.65 20.36
C HIS A 32 4.66 -2.24 19.83
N TYR A 33 3.58 -2.02 19.07
CA TYR A 33 3.30 -0.77 18.39
C TYR A 33 1.82 -0.41 18.47
N LYS A 34 1.52 0.88 18.33
CA LYS A 34 0.16 1.33 18.05
C LYS A 34 -0.22 0.80 16.66
N VAL A 35 -1.34 0.09 16.58
CA VAL A 35 -1.88 -0.42 15.32
C VAL A 35 -3.32 0.08 15.17
N LYS A 36 -3.66 0.63 14.00
CA LYS A 36 -5.04 0.95 13.61
C LYS A 36 -5.46 0.06 12.46
N HIS A 37 -6.56 -0.65 12.64
CA HIS A 37 -7.10 -1.59 11.66
C HIS A 37 -8.35 -0.99 11.03
N TYR A 38 -8.46 -1.12 9.70
CA TYR A 38 -9.64 -0.72 8.94
C TYR A 38 -9.99 -1.77 7.89
N THR A 39 -11.26 -1.77 7.50
CA THR A 39 -11.80 -2.62 6.45
C THR A 39 -12.20 -1.77 5.26
N LEU A 40 -11.77 -2.13 4.05
CA LEU A 40 -12.15 -1.47 2.79
C LEU A 40 -13.04 -2.41 1.96
N ASP A 41 -14.23 -1.97 1.60
CA ASP A 41 -15.14 -2.73 0.72
C ASP A 41 -14.67 -2.69 -0.75
N THR A 42 -14.52 -3.86 -1.37
CA THR A 42 -14.07 -3.96 -2.77
C THR A 42 -15.23 -3.96 -3.77
N SER A 43 -16.48 -3.85 -3.31
CA SER A 43 -17.66 -3.82 -4.18
C SER A 43 -17.56 -2.79 -5.32
N PRO A 44 -16.94 -1.60 -5.16
CA PRO A 44 -16.71 -0.67 -6.26
C PRO A 44 -15.86 -1.23 -7.42
N TYR A 45 -14.98 -2.22 -7.16
CA TYR A 45 -14.26 -2.95 -8.21
C TYR A 45 -15.12 -3.99 -8.93
N GLY A 46 -16.32 -4.29 -8.43
CA GLY A 46 -17.23 -5.32 -8.96
C GLY A 46 -17.13 -6.68 -8.28
N THR A 47 -16.42 -6.78 -7.14
CA THR A 47 -16.35 -8.01 -6.33
C THR A 47 -16.64 -7.69 -4.87
N LYS A 48 -17.55 -8.44 -4.24
CA LYS A 48 -17.94 -8.23 -2.85
C LYS A 48 -17.00 -9.00 -1.91
N ASN A 49 -15.89 -8.36 -1.58
CA ASN A 49 -14.87 -8.81 -0.63
C ASN A 49 -14.41 -7.62 0.21
N SER A 50 -13.43 -7.84 1.08
CA SER A 50 -12.79 -6.78 1.86
C SER A 50 -11.27 -6.81 1.72
N ILE A 51 -10.65 -5.64 1.91
CA ILE A 51 -9.23 -5.51 2.19
C ILE A 51 -9.11 -5.13 3.66
N GLU A 52 -8.31 -5.88 4.41
CA GLU A 52 -7.97 -5.51 5.79
C GLU A 52 -6.68 -4.71 5.76
N VAL A 53 -6.69 -3.49 6.30
CA VAL A 53 -5.51 -2.63 6.35
C VAL A 53 -5.09 -2.37 7.79
N TYR A 54 -3.81 -2.57 8.07
CA TYR A 54 -3.20 -2.37 9.39
C TYR A 54 -2.14 -1.29 9.30
N ASN A 55 -2.45 -0.12 9.87
CA ASN A 55 -1.53 0.99 10.04
C ASN A 55 -0.70 0.76 11.31
N VAL A 56 0.57 0.40 11.14
CA VAL A 56 1.51 0.22 12.24
C VAL A 56 2.34 1.49 12.37
N PHE A 57 2.22 2.18 13.51
CA PHE A 57 2.91 3.43 13.77
C PHE A 57 4.25 3.17 14.47
N SER A 58 5.28 3.93 14.08
CA SER A 58 6.56 3.90 14.79
C SER A 58 6.36 4.29 16.26
N LYS A 59 7.28 3.87 17.14
CA LYS A 59 7.21 4.24 18.56
C LYS A 59 7.37 5.74 18.81
N LYS A 60 7.95 6.46 17.85
CA LYS A 60 8.22 7.90 17.95
C LYS A 60 7.24 8.74 17.13
N TYR A 61 6.19 8.12 16.60
CA TYR A 61 5.16 8.80 15.84
C TYR A 61 4.47 9.88 16.69
N GLU A 62 4.40 11.10 16.18
CA GLU A 62 3.86 12.29 16.86
C GLU A 62 4.60 12.66 18.16
N THR A 63 5.89 12.31 18.28
CA THR A 63 6.72 12.68 19.43
C THR A 63 7.70 13.84 19.15
N ASP A 64 7.51 14.57 18.05
CA ASP A 64 8.37 15.66 17.55
C ASP A 64 9.85 15.25 17.28
N LYS A 65 10.12 13.95 17.19
CA LYS A 65 11.47 13.39 16.99
C LYS A 65 11.83 13.07 15.54
N GLY A 66 11.00 13.50 14.57
CA GLY A 66 11.24 13.31 13.14
C GLY A 66 11.23 11.86 12.67
N GLU A 67 10.55 10.96 13.39
CA GLU A 67 10.45 9.53 13.06
C GLU A 67 8.98 9.10 12.90
N ASP A 68 8.16 9.95 12.27
CA ASP A 68 6.74 9.71 12.04
C ASP A 68 6.56 8.73 10.87
N PHE A 69 6.93 7.47 11.11
CA PHE A 69 6.78 6.39 10.15
C PHE A 69 5.49 5.61 10.35
N ILE A 70 4.87 5.23 9.24
CA ILE A 70 3.75 4.29 9.17
C ILE A 70 4.14 3.16 8.22
N LEU A 71 3.95 1.92 8.67
CA LEU A 71 3.90 0.76 7.78
C LEU A 71 2.45 0.37 7.57
N LEU A 72 2.01 0.37 6.32
CA LEU A 72 0.66 -0.07 5.95
C LEU A 72 0.73 -1.51 5.47
N PHE A 73 0.16 -2.43 6.24
CA PHE A 73 -0.04 -3.82 5.79
C PHE A 73 -1.44 -3.94 5.22
N SER A 74 -1.56 -4.33 3.96
CA SER A 74 -2.84 -4.55 3.28
C SER A 74 -2.99 -6.03 2.97
N VAL A 75 -3.93 -6.69 3.63
CA VAL A 75 -4.29 -8.08 3.39
C VAL A 75 -5.41 -8.13 2.36
N LEU A 76 -5.09 -8.65 1.19
CA LEU A 76 -5.93 -8.54 -0.01
C LEU A 76 -6.68 -9.85 -0.26
N PRO A 77 -7.89 -9.77 -0.85
CA PRO A 77 -8.67 -10.95 -1.17
C PRO A 77 -8.06 -11.72 -2.33
N ASP A 78 -8.13 -13.03 -2.28
CA ASP A 78 -8.08 -13.83 -3.49
C ASP A 78 -9.42 -13.62 -4.22
N ILE A 79 -9.39 -13.10 -5.45
CA ILE A 79 -10.58 -12.63 -6.20
C ILE A 79 -11.67 -13.71 -6.25
N ASP A 80 -11.28 -14.98 -6.24
CA ASP A 80 -12.18 -16.13 -6.32
C ASP A 80 -12.55 -16.75 -4.97
N SER A 81 -11.90 -16.32 -3.89
CA SER A 81 -12.13 -16.85 -2.55
C SER A 81 -12.95 -15.90 -1.68
N LYS A 82 -13.71 -16.48 -0.75
CA LYS A 82 -14.45 -15.75 0.28
C LYS A 82 -13.58 -15.38 1.50
N THR A 83 -12.31 -15.80 1.53
CA THR A 83 -11.40 -15.54 2.65
C THR A 83 -10.03 -15.07 2.18
N ASN A 84 -9.51 -14.06 2.87
CA ASN A 84 -8.17 -13.49 2.68
C ASN A 84 -7.08 -14.26 3.44
N TRP A 85 -7.51 -15.20 4.29
CA TRP A 85 -6.66 -15.95 5.21
C TRP A 85 -6.77 -17.45 4.97
N GLU A 86 -5.66 -18.15 5.16
CA GLU A 86 -5.55 -19.61 5.09
C GLU A 86 -4.97 -20.16 6.39
N LYS A 87 -5.49 -21.29 6.87
CA LYS A 87 -4.95 -21.95 8.06
C LYS A 87 -3.54 -22.45 7.76
N ILE A 88 -2.60 -22.26 8.68
CA ILE A 88 -1.22 -22.72 8.56
C ILE A 88 -0.75 -23.35 9.88
N ASP A 89 0.11 -24.36 9.78
CA ASP A 89 0.78 -24.94 10.95
C ASP A 89 1.94 -24.03 11.36
N PHE A 90 1.97 -23.62 12.64
CA PHE A 90 3.02 -22.78 13.20
C PHE A 90 4.42 -23.38 13.00
N ASN A 91 4.56 -24.70 13.07
CA ASN A 91 5.85 -25.37 12.88
C ASN A 91 6.44 -25.13 11.49
N LYS A 92 5.63 -24.78 10.49
CA LYS A 92 6.10 -24.45 9.13
C LYS A 92 6.64 -23.04 8.99
N ILE A 93 6.34 -22.14 9.93
CA ILE A 93 6.69 -20.72 9.83
C ILE A 93 7.63 -20.23 10.93
N LYS A 94 7.77 -20.97 12.03
CA LYS A 94 8.50 -20.53 13.24
C LYS A 94 9.93 -20.10 12.98
N ASP A 95 10.62 -20.76 12.06
CA ASP A 95 12.03 -20.49 11.73
C ASP A 95 12.17 -19.27 10.79
N ASN A 96 11.04 -18.78 10.25
CA ASN A 96 10.95 -17.70 9.26
C ASN A 96 10.21 -16.46 9.76
N LEU A 97 10.04 -16.35 11.07
CA LEU A 97 9.46 -15.17 11.70
C LEU A 97 10.42 -13.99 11.59
N PHE A 98 9.96 -12.92 10.95
CA PHE A 98 10.70 -11.67 10.88
C PHE A 98 10.60 -10.93 12.23
N PRO A 99 11.73 -10.44 12.80
CA PRO A 99 11.71 -9.75 14.08
C PRO A 99 10.89 -8.46 14.04
N THR A 100 9.78 -8.41 14.80
CA THR A 100 8.86 -7.25 14.85
C THR A 100 9.54 -5.94 15.26
N LYS A 101 10.59 -6.01 16.09
CA LYS A 101 11.38 -4.82 16.49
C LYS A 101 12.15 -4.17 15.32
N GLU A 102 12.33 -4.88 14.21
CA GLU A 102 13.14 -4.44 13.07
C GLU A 102 12.32 -3.96 11.87
N ILE A 103 10.99 -3.97 11.95
CA ILE A 103 10.10 -3.70 10.80
C ILE A 103 10.31 -2.30 10.20
N PHE A 104 10.63 -1.30 11.03
CA PHE A 104 10.87 0.07 10.57
C PHE A 104 12.26 0.30 9.99
N ARG A 105 13.20 -0.66 10.08
CA ARG A 105 14.53 -0.48 9.50
C ARG A 105 14.49 -0.20 8.01
N ARG A 106 13.54 -0.82 7.28
CA ARG A 106 13.39 -0.60 5.83
C ARG A 106 13.15 0.87 5.51
N ILE A 107 12.15 1.48 6.15
CA ILE A 107 11.82 2.89 5.91
C ILE A 107 12.88 3.85 6.46
N MET A 108 13.52 3.53 7.58
CA MET A 108 14.63 4.34 8.11
C MET A 108 15.81 4.38 7.12
N HIS A 109 16.16 3.25 6.51
CA HIS A 109 17.19 3.22 5.47
C HIS A 109 16.79 4.04 4.24
N LYS A 110 15.53 3.93 3.80
CA LYS A 110 15.00 4.74 2.68
C LYS A 110 15.10 6.24 2.98
N ALA A 111 14.68 6.67 4.18
CA ALA A 111 14.69 8.07 4.59
C ALA A 111 16.12 8.64 4.70
N LEU A 112 17.07 7.84 5.16
CA LEU A 112 18.48 8.26 5.32
C LEU A 112 19.33 8.06 4.05
N GLY A 113 18.76 7.49 2.98
CA GLY A 113 19.46 7.23 1.72
C GLY A 113 20.46 6.08 1.79
N PHE A 114 20.36 5.19 2.78
CA PHE A 114 21.24 4.03 2.90
C PHE A 114 20.76 2.86 2.03
N TYR A 115 21.71 2.04 1.57
CA TYR A 115 21.39 0.78 0.89
C TYR A 115 20.59 -0.14 1.81
N LEU A 116 19.52 -0.74 1.27
CA LEU A 116 18.71 -1.70 2.00
C LEU A 116 19.33 -3.10 1.90
N ASP A 117 19.72 -3.65 3.04
CA ASP A 117 20.06 -5.07 3.14
C ASP A 117 18.84 -5.95 2.77
N LYS A 118 19.01 -6.90 1.85
CA LYS A 118 17.97 -7.85 1.42
C LYS A 118 17.33 -8.61 2.58
N ASN A 119 18.08 -8.85 3.66
CA ASN A 119 17.55 -9.49 4.86
C ASN A 119 16.53 -8.61 5.62
N ARG A 120 16.61 -7.29 5.44
CA ARG A 120 15.68 -6.30 6.02
C ARG A 120 14.51 -5.99 5.10
N ASP A 121 14.53 -6.48 3.87
CA ASP A 121 13.39 -6.35 2.97
C ASP A 121 12.23 -7.20 3.47
N ILE A 122 11.11 -6.53 3.73
CA ILE A 122 9.86 -7.13 4.15
C ILE A 122 8.80 -7.10 3.05
N SER A 123 9.11 -6.62 1.85
CA SER A 123 8.10 -6.37 0.79
C SER A 123 7.30 -7.62 0.37
N LYS A 124 7.87 -8.82 0.54
CA LYS A 124 7.22 -10.11 0.25
C LYS A 124 6.76 -10.87 1.49
N THR A 125 6.71 -10.22 2.65
CA THR A 125 6.36 -10.87 3.92
C THR A 125 4.87 -11.13 4.01
N LYS A 126 4.47 -12.29 4.52
CA LYS A 126 3.08 -12.59 4.83
C LYS A 126 2.74 -12.23 6.28
N LEU A 127 1.52 -11.79 6.51
CA LEU A 127 1.00 -11.50 7.85
C LEU A 127 0.36 -12.77 8.41
N VAL A 128 0.54 -13.01 9.71
CA VAL A 128 -0.02 -14.18 10.41
C VAL A 128 -0.79 -13.70 11.63
N LYS A 129 -2.03 -14.16 11.81
CA LYS A 129 -2.85 -13.89 12.99
C LYS A 129 -3.22 -15.18 13.71
N ILE A 130 -3.49 -15.06 15.01
CA ILE A 130 -3.91 -16.16 15.86
C ILE A 130 -5.39 -15.97 16.20
N ILE A 131 -6.20 -16.99 15.98
CA ILE A 131 -7.62 -17.01 16.36
C ILE A 131 -7.85 -18.29 17.12
N GLU A 132 -8.23 -18.19 18.40
CA GLU A 132 -8.55 -19.35 19.24
C GLU A 132 -7.44 -20.41 19.29
N GLY A 133 -6.17 -19.97 19.27
CA GLY A 133 -4.98 -20.85 19.30
C GLY A 133 -4.56 -21.39 17.93
N GLU A 134 -5.32 -21.11 16.87
CA GLU A 134 -5.04 -21.54 15.50
C GLU A 134 -4.41 -20.41 14.70
N TYR A 135 -3.47 -20.77 13.81
CA TYR A 135 -2.69 -19.82 13.04
C TYR A 135 -3.25 -19.67 11.63
N TYR A 136 -3.39 -18.42 11.20
CA TYR A 136 -3.89 -18.06 9.88
C TYR A 136 -2.93 -17.11 9.20
N VAL A 137 -2.53 -17.42 7.98
CA VAL A 137 -1.63 -16.59 7.17
C VAL A 137 -2.40 -15.89 6.06
N SER A 138 -2.01 -14.66 5.76
CA SER A 138 -2.55 -13.88 4.65
C SER A 138 -2.23 -14.57 3.31
N LYS A 139 -3.21 -14.67 2.43
CA LYS A 139 -2.98 -15.14 1.05
C LYS A 139 -2.09 -14.17 0.28
N TYR A 140 -2.48 -12.90 0.32
CA TYR A 140 -1.75 -11.77 -0.25
C TYR A 140 -1.57 -10.69 0.83
N CYS A 141 -0.35 -10.18 0.96
CA CYS A 141 -0.04 -9.08 1.85
C CYS A 141 0.88 -8.10 1.12
N TRP A 142 0.45 -6.85 1.05
CA TRP A 142 1.25 -5.74 0.55
C TRP A 142 1.69 -4.86 1.72
N ILE A 143 2.92 -4.36 1.68
CA ILE A 143 3.51 -3.59 2.77
C ILE A 143 4.12 -2.31 2.23
N GLU A 144 3.47 -1.19 2.50
CA GLU A 144 3.90 0.14 2.08
C GLU A 144 4.59 0.90 3.22
N ASP A 145 5.60 1.69 2.84
CA ASP A 145 6.36 2.55 3.74
C ASP A 145 5.87 4.00 3.60
N PHE A 146 5.54 4.65 4.71
CA PHE A 146 5.20 6.07 4.71
C PHE A 146 5.99 6.82 5.77
N TYR A 147 6.69 7.89 5.34
CA TYR A 147 7.34 8.83 6.22
C TYR A 147 6.55 10.14 6.22
N CYS A 148 5.82 10.39 7.29
CA CYS A 148 5.01 11.58 7.46
C CYS A 148 5.88 12.75 7.88
N ILE A 149 5.77 13.86 7.17
CA ILE A 149 6.44 15.11 7.51
C ILE A 149 5.48 16.28 7.38
N ASN A 150 5.80 17.37 8.05
CA ASN A 150 4.99 18.58 8.08
C ASN A 150 5.83 19.82 7.76
N ASP A 151 6.72 19.68 6.78
CA ASP A 151 7.70 20.72 6.46
C ASP A 151 7.27 21.49 5.21
N SER A 152 7.35 22.82 5.29
CA SER A 152 7.25 23.66 4.10
C SER A 152 8.62 23.73 3.43
N PHE A 153 8.76 23.07 2.27
CA PHE A 153 9.97 23.21 1.47
C PHE A 153 9.81 24.39 0.51
N PRO A 154 10.79 25.30 0.42
CA PRO A 154 10.77 26.40 -0.53
C PRO A 154 10.97 25.94 -1.98
N ILE A 155 11.33 24.67 -2.18
CA ILE A 155 11.57 24.06 -3.49
C ILE A 155 10.78 22.75 -3.62
N PRO A 156 10.26 22.39 -4.81
CA PRO A 156 9.69 21.08 -5.06
C PRO A 156 10.75 19.99 -4.93
N ILE A 157 10.52 19.00 -4.06
CA ILE A 157 11.44 17.87 -3.84
C ILE A 157 10.74 16.58 -4.28
N ALA A 158 11.41 15.79 -5.13
CA ALA A 158 10.96 14.46 -5.48
C ALA A 158 11.11 13.53 -4.27
N THR A 159 10.00 13.00 -3.76
CA THR A 159 10.00 12.21 -2.52
C THR A 159 10.05 10.69 -2.71
N LYS A 160 10.34 10.22 -3.92
CA LYS A 160 10.55 8.79 -4.24
C LYS A 160 9.42 7.87 -3.74
N SER A 161 8.19 8.39 -3.75
CA SER A 161 6.92 7.70 -3.47
C SER A 161 6.64 7.23 -2.03
N PHE A 162 7.40 7.64 -1.02
CA PHE A 162 7.16 7.19 0.37
C PHE A 162 7.01 8.31 1.40
N ILE A 163 7.22 9.57 1.03
CA ILE A 163 7.08 10.69 1.98
C ILE A 163 5.67 11.28 1.85
N LEU A 164 4.99 11.42 2.98
CA LEU A 164 3.70 12.11 3.09
C LEU A 164 3.95 13.49 3.68
N ASN A 165 4.19 14.48 2.81
CA ASN A 165 4.25 15.86 3.23
C ASN A 165 2.87 16.51 3.12
N VAL A 166 2.28 16.86 4.26
CA VAL A 166 0.96 17.52 4.31
C VAL A 166 1.01 19.02 4.04
N ASN A 167 2.21 19.63 4.06
CA ASN A 167 2.46 21.05 3.77
C ASN A 167 2.99 21.29 2.35
N GLN A 168 2.98 20.29 1.48
CA GLN A 168 3.35 20.46 0.07
C GLN A 168 2.24 21.17 -0.73
N PRO A 169 2.55 21.82 -1.87
CA PRO A 169 1.53 22.38 -2.74
C PRO A 169 0.52 21.33 -3.22
N ILE A 170 -0.76 21.67 -3.15
CA ILE A 170 -1.83 20.83 -3.70
C ILE A 170 -1.65 20.73 -5.22
N THR A 171 -1.41 19.53 -5.70
CA THR A 171 -1.15 19.21 -7.10
C THR A 171 -2.15 18.17 -7.58
N PRO A 172 -3.33 18.57 -8.08
CA PRO A 172 -4.32 17.63 -8.60
C PRO A 172 -3.74 16.79 -9.75
N ILE A 173 -4.23 15.55 -9.92
CA ILE A 173 -3.74 14.63 -10.96
C ILE A 173 -3.88 15.25 -12.36
N GLY A 174 -4.97 15.97 -12.62
CA GLY A 174 -5.18 16.69 -13.89
C GLY A 174 -4.09 17.74 -14.20
N ALA A 175 -3.62 18.48 -13.18
CA ALA A 175 -2.56 19.46 -13.38
C ALA A 175 -1.21 18.78 -13.73
N LEU A 176 -0.89 17.69 -13.05
CA LEU A 176 0.31 16.89 -13.38
C LEU A 176 0.19 16.26 -14.78
N ARG A 177 -1.00 15.80 -15.15
CA ARG A 177 -1.29 15.24 -16.48
C ARG A 177 -1.04 16.25 -17.59
N ASP A 178 -1.55 17.46 -17.45
CA ASP A 178 -1.35 18.54 -18.42
C ASP A 178 0.13 18.93 -18.55
N PHE A 179 0.83 18.99 -17.41
CA PHE A 179 2.27 19.25 -17.39
C PHE A 179 3.07 18.12 -18.07
N PHE A 180 2.78 16.86 -17.75
CA PHE A 180 3.43 15.69 -18.33
C PHE A 180 3.25 15.64 -19.85
N ARG A 181 2.03 15.86 -20.35
CA ARG A 181 1.75 15.87 -21.80
C ARG A 181 2.52 16.96 -22.55
N LYS A 182 2.72 18.13 -21.93
CA LYS A 182 3.57 19.20 -22.51
C LYS A 182 5.04 18.80 -22.56
N LEU A 183 5.52 18.13 -21.51
CA LEU A 183 6.92 17.74 -21.38
C LEU A 183 7.29 16.53 -22.25
N SER A 184 6.32 15.66 -22.51
CA SER A 184 6.52 14.42 -23.27
C SER A 184 5.44 14.27 -24.34
N PRO A 185 5.47 15.11 -25.41
CA PRO A 185 4.43 15.13 -26.44
C PRO A 185 4.38 13.86 -27.29
N LEU A 186 5.43 13.03 -27.25
CA LEU A 186 5.49 11.73 -27.92
C LEU A 186 4.79 10.62 -27.13
N CYS A 187 4.39 10.89 -25.88
CA CYS A 187 3.65 9.95 -25.05
C CYS A 187 2.16 10.00 -25.36
N GLN A 188 1.62 8.88 -25.84
CA GLN A 188 0.20 8.78 -26.22
C GLN A 188 -0.71 8.86 -25.00
N ASP A 189 -0.33 8.20 -23.91
CA ASP A 189 -1.11 8.13 -22.68
C ASP A 189 -0.36 8.72 -21.48
N PHE A 190 -1.10 9.40 -20.61
CA PHE A 190 -0.61 9.72 -19.27
C PHE A 190 -0.47 8.42 -18.48
N PRO A 191 0.57 8.21 -17.65
CA PRO A 191 0.81 6.92 -17.02
C PRO A 191 -0.41 6.33 -16.31
N PHE A 192 -1.18 7.14 -15.56
CA PHE A 192 -2.38 6.62 -14.91
C PHE A 192 -3.43 6.13 -15.91
N GLU A 193 -3.51 6.69 -17.11
CA GLU A 193 -4.52 6.40 -18.12
C GLU A 193 -4.12 5.26 -19.08
N GLN A 194 -2.90 4.72 -18.96
CA GLN A 194 -2.39 3.69 -19.86
C GLN A 194 -3.31 2.46 -19.91
N ASN A 195 -3.73 2.12 -21.12
CA ASN A 195 -4.44 0.88 -21.46
C ASN A 195 -3.69 0.08 -22.55
N THR A 196 -2.47 0.47 -22.88
CA THR A 196 -1.66 -0.06 -23.98
C THR A 196 -0.27 -0.48 -23.50
N ASP A 197 0.42 -1.32 -24.29
CA ASP A 197 1.78 -1.79 -24.00
C ASP A 197 2.87 -0.72 -24.25
N SER A 198 2.49 0.50 -24.66
CA SER A 198 3.41 1.60 -24.93
C SER A 198 3.73 2.36 -23.63
N PHE A 199 4.91 2.10 -23.07
CA PHE A 199 5.33 2.70 -21.82
C PHE A 199 6.17 3.96 -22.04
N CYS A 200 5.62 5.11 -21.63
CA CYS A 200 6.43 6.29 -21.38
C CYS A 200 6.97 6.29 -19.95
N GLY A 201 8.30 6.36 -19.81
CA GLY A 201 8.95 6.52 -18.52
C GLY A 201 8.52 7.81 -17.83
N ILE A 202 8.32 7.72 -16.51
CA ILE A 202 8.11 8.91 -15.67
C ILE A 202 9.47 9.57 -15.42
N PRO A 203 9.67 10.84 -15.79
CA PRO A 203 10.90 11.56 -15.45
C PRO A 203 11.16 11.58 -13.94
N ASP A 204 12.41 11.39 -13.52
CA ASP A 204 12.78 11.26 -12.11
C ASP A 204 12.32 12.43 -11.24
N PHE A 205 12.36 13.66 -11.76
CA PHE A 205 11.95 14.85 -11.02
C PHE A 205 10.43 14.94 -10.81
N LEU A 206 9.63 14.16 -11.56
CA LEU A 206 8.19 14.01 -11.33
C LEU A 206 7.87 12.86 -10.39
N LYS A 207 8.84 12.01 -10.04
CA LYS A 207 8.60 10.84 -9.17
C LYS A 207 8.32 11.28 -7.74
N ASN A 208 7.04 11.25 -7.33
CA ASN A 208 6.62 11.84 -6.06
C ASN A 208 5.35 11.20 -5.47
N THR A 209 5.15 11.40 -4.18
CA THR A 209 3.83 11.29 -3.54
C THR A 209 3.22 12.68 -3.44
N TYR A 210 2.28 12.97 -4.34
CA TYR A 210 1.65 14.29 -4.46
C TYR A 210 0.41 14.38 -3.59
N LEU A 211 0.27 15.50 -2.88
CA LEU A 211 -0.99 15.88 -2.22
C LEU A 211 -1.96 16.38 -3.29
N SER A 212 -3.05 15.66 -3.57
CA SER A 212 -4.04 16.03 -4.59
C SER A 212 -5.15 16.91 -4.07
N ASN A 213 -5.54 16.74 -2.81
CA ASN A 213 -6.63 17.47 -2.20
C ASN A 213 -6.57 17.41 -0.66
N ILE A 214 -7.23 18.36 0.00
CA ILE A 214 -7.52 18.30 1.42
C ILE A 214 -9.03 18.44 1.58
N GLU A 215 -9.66 17.56 2.35
CA GLU A 215 -11.10 17.61 2.64
C GLU A 215 -11.37 17.39 4.13
N GLU A 216 -12.47 17.92 4.64
CA GLU A 216 -12.95 17.65 6.00
C GLU A 216 -14.15 16.70 5.95
N ARG A 217 -14.15 15.66 6.78
CA ARG A 217 -15.33 14.80 6.99
C ARG A 217 -15.47 14.44 8.46
N GLY A 218 -16.64 14.69 9.05
CA GLY A 218 -16.90 14.38 10.46
C GLY A 218 -15.85 14.94 11.42
N GLY A 219 -15.32 16.14 11.13
CA GLY A 219 -14.27 16.80 11.90
C GLY A 219 -12.85 16.26 11.71
N ASP A 220 -12.66 15.24 10.87
CA ASP A 220 -11.32 14.80 10.48
C ASP A 220 -10.85 15.56 9.25
N MET A 221 -9.63 16.08 9.30
CA MET A 221 -8.91 16.58 8.13
C MET A 221 -8.25 15.42 7.39
N ILE A 222 -8.64 15.25 6.13
CA ILE A 222 -8.19 14.17 5.26
C ILE A 222 -7.28 14.76 4.18
N TYR A 223 -6.05 14.26 4.12
CA TYR A 223 -5.07 14.59 3.11
C TYR A 223 -5.07 13.49 2.05
N CYS A 224 -5.53 13.81 0.85
CA CYS A 224 -5.61 12.87 -0.26
C CYS A 224 -4.30 12.92 -1.06
N PHE A 225 -3.68 11.76 -1.26
CA PHE A 225 -2.41 11.61 -1.96
C PHE A 225 -2.53 10.66 -3.15
N TYR A 226 -1.59 10.79 -4.08
CA TYR A 226 -1.33 9.79 -5.11
C TYR A 226 0.17 9.61 -5.35
N GLN A 227 0.58 8.38 -5.66
CA GLN A 227 1.96 8.05 -5.97
C GLN A 227 2.17 8.06 -7.49
N PHE A 228 2.96 9.00 -7.97
CA PHE A 228 3.43 9.03 -9.35
C PHE A 228 4.86 8.51 -9.38
N TYR A 229 5.01 7.19 -9.52
CA TYR A 229 6.29 6.49 -9.43
C TYR A 229 6.35 5.32 -10.42
N GLU A 230 7.56 4.82 -10.71
CA GLU A 230 7.82 3.83 -11.76
C GLU A 230 6.78 2.72 -11.85
N ASN A 231 6.39 2.44 -13.09
CA ASN A 231 5.39 1.46 -13.52
C ASN A 231 3.97 1.62 -12.93
N LEU A 232 3.70 2.61 -12.07
CA LEU A 232 2.44 2.71 -11.31
C LEU A 232 2.05 1.40 -10.60
N HIS A 233 3.01 0.50 -10.44
CA HIS A 233 2.91 -0.79 -9.77
C HIS A 233 3.08 -0.63 -8.26
N THR A 234 2.76 0.55 -7.74
CA THR A 234 2.62 0.76 -6.31
C THR A 234 1.45 -0.07 -5.83
N ASN A 235 1.59 -0.68 -4.67
CA ASN A 235 0.53 -1.47 -4.06
C ASN A 235 -0.72 -0.61 -3.79
N ILE A 236 -0.54 0.70 -3.54
CA ILE A 236 -1.62 1.66 -3.35
C ILE A 236 -1.38 2.92 -4.19
N SER A 237 -2.18 3.16 -5.23
CA SER A 237 -1.90 4.25 -6.17
C SER A 237 -2.41 5.62 -5.70
N ARG A 238 -3.53 5.62 -4.98
CA ARG A 238 -4.20 6.80 -4.42
C ARG A 238 -4.75 6.45 -3.05
N PHE A 239 -4.67 7.38 -2.11
CA PHE A 239 -5.07 7.10 -0.73
C PHE A 239 -5.40 8.36 0.08
N GLY A 240 -6.14 8.17 1.16
CA GLY A 240 -6.46 9.21 2.14
C GLY A 240 -5.70 8.97 3.43
N TYR A 241 -5.00 10.01 3.92
CA TYR A 241 -4.29 10.01 5.19
C TYR A 241 -4.98 10.96 6.18
N VAL A 242 -5.17 10.49 7.41
CA VAL A 242 -5.66 11.29 8.53
C VAL A 242 -4.68 11.19 9.68
N LYS A 243 -4.22 12.34 10.18
CA LYS A 243 -3.27 12.41 11.30
C LYS A 243 -3.83 11.66 12.52
N GLY A 244 -2.98 10.91 13.22
CA GLY A 244 -3.37 10.03 14.34
C GLY A 244 -4.19 8.76 13.98
N LYS A 245 -4.80 8.69 12.78
CA LYS A 245 -5.58 7.54 12.27
C LYS A 245 -4.83 6.73 11.20
N GLY A 246 -3.91 7.34 10.45
CA GLY A 246 -3.09 6.71 9.43
C GLY A 246 -3.73 6.76 8.03
N ILE A 247 -3.44 5.76 7.20
CA ILE A 247 -4.05 5.58 5.89
C ILE A 247 -5.42 4.95 6.07
N VAL A 248 -6.46 5.68 5.67
CA VAL A 248 -7.87 5.34 5.93
C VAL A 248 -8.68 5.11 4.66
N ALA A 249 -8.06 5.30 3.50
CA ALA A 249 -8.66 5.00 2.21
C ALA A 249 -7.59 4.64 1.19
N GLY A 250 -7.94 3.86 0.17
CA GLY A 250 -6.95 3.39 -0.81
C GLY A 250 -7.52 2.89 -2.14
N VAL A 251 -6.68 2.90 -3.17
CA VAL A 251 -6.95 2.32 -4.49
C VAL A 251 -5.88 1.27 -4.80
N TYR A 252 -6.33 0.03 -5.01
CA TYR A 252 -5.50 -1.17 -5.19
C TYR A 252 -5.57 -1.68 -6.63
N PHE A 253 -5.34 -0.77 -7.60
CA PHE A 253 -5.57 -1.02 -9.03
C PHE A 253 -4.92 -2.31 -9.53
N ASN A 254 -3.62 -2.52 -9.25
CA ASN A 254 -2.86 -3.66 -9.76
C ASN A 254 -3.35 -5.02 -9.25
N HIS A 255 -4.01 -5.06 -8.09
CA HIS A 255 -4.54 -6.31 -7.52
C HIS A 255 -5.80 -6.76 -8.26
N PHE A 256 -6.66 -5.81 -8.62
CA PHE A 256 -7.95 -6.08 -9.24
C PHE A 256 -7.93 -5.93 -10.78
N MET A 257 -6.84 -5.44 -11.38
CA MET A 257 -6.77 -5.23 -12.83
C MET A 257 -5.41 -5.68 -13.39
N PRO A 258 -5.12 -7.00 -13.45
CA PRO A 258 -3.90 -7.51 -14.08
C PRO A 258 -3.89 -7.38 -15.62
N GLY A 259 -4.97 -6.88 -16.24
CA GLY A 259 -5.11 -6.64 -17.68
C GLY A 259 -6.54 -6.21 -18.05
N PRO A 260 -6.83 -5.86 -19.32
CA PRO A 260 -8.17 -5.44 -19.77
C PRO A 260 -9.24 -6.53 -19.62
N PHE A 261 -8.80 -7.78 -19.50
CA PHE A 261 -9.62 -8.95 -19.25
C PHE A 261 -8.84 -9.96 -18.40
N PHE A 262 -9.49 -10.62 -17.44
CA PHE A 262 -8.94 -11.81 -16.79
C PHE A 262 -9.98 -12.93 -16.74
N ILE A 263 -9.46 -14.16 -16.76
CA ILE A 263 -10.23 -15.39 -16.65
C ILE A 263 -10.18 -15.80 -15.17
N ASP A 264 -11.34 -15.95 -14.55
CA ASP A 264 -11.42 -16.44 -13.18
C ASP A 264 -11.10 -17.95 -13.09
N LYS A 265 -10.96 -18.50 -11.88
CA LYS A 265 -10.71 -19.95 -11.69
C LYS A 265 -11.80 -20.87 -12.28
N THR A 266 -12.96 -20.33 -12.66
CA THR A 266 -14.05 -21.08 -13.30
C THR A 266 -14.03 -21.00 -14.83
N GLY A 267 -13.05 -20.31 -15.41
CA GLY A 267 -12.93 -20.13 -16.86
C GLY A 267 -13.80 -18.99 -17.40
N ASN A 268 -14.44 -18.20 -16.54
CA ASN A 268 -15.35 -17.13 -16.94
C ASN A 268 -14.62 -15.79 -17.07
N TRP A 269 -15.00 -15.03 -18.10
CA TRP A 269 -14.54 -13.67 -18.28
C TRP A 269 -15.14 -12.76 -17.20
N ARG A 270 -14.28 -12.07 -16.44
CA ARG A 270 -14.71 -11.03 -15.51
C ARG A 270 -14.18 -9.67 -15.94
N LYS A 271 -15.08 -8.70 -15.97
CA LYS A 271 -14.73 -7.28 -16.12
C LYS A 271 -14.73 -6.64 -14.74
N LEU A 272 -13.56 -6.54 -14.10
CA LEU A 272 -13.39 -5.69 -12.92
C LEU A 272 -13.36 -4.22 -13.36
N LYS A 273 -13.92 -3.35 -12.52
CA LYS A 273 -14.09 -1.93 -12.85
C LYS A 273 -12.90 -1.12 -12.35
N ARG A 274 -12.40 -0.23 -13.20
CA ARG A 274 -11.47 0.82 -12.78
C ARG A 274 -12.24 1.87 -11.98
N LEU A 275 -11.74 2.21 -10.79
CA LEU A 275 -12.33 3.29 -10.01
C LEU A 275 -12.05 4.66 -10.67
N PRO A 276 -13.05 5.55 -10.72
CA PRO A 276 -12.89 6.96 -11.10
C PRO A 276 -11.74 7.63 -10.36
N GLU A 277 -11.16 8.68 -10.96
CA GLU A 277 -9.99 9.40 -10.42
C GLU A 277 -10.24 10.03 -9.03
N ASN A 278 -11.48 10.42 -8.75
CA ASN A 278 -11.92 11.03 -7.51
C ASN A 278 -12.46 10.02 -6.48
N GLU A 279 -12.45 8.72 -6.79
CA GLU A 279 -12.98 7.68 -5.90
C GLU A 279 -11.86 6.92 -5.17
N LEU A 280 -12.06 6.72 -3.87
CA LEU A 280 -11.20 5.92 -2.98
C LEU A 280 -12.06 4.88 -2.27
N LEU A 281 -11.50 3.70 -1.98
CA LEU A 281 -12.13 2.79 -1.03
C LEU A 281 -11.91 3.30 0.38
N TRP A 282 -12.97 3.78 1.03
CA TRP A 282 -12.91 4.35 2.38
C TRP A 282 -13.09 3.28 3.46
N ALA A 283 -12.40 3.45 4.59
CA ALA A 283 -12.59 2.66 5.80
C ALA A 283 -14.05 2.62 6.25
N GLU A 284 -14.64 1.42 6.31
CA GLU A 284 -16.02 1.20 6.72
C GLU A 284 -16.29 1.67 8.16
N GLU A 285 -15.29 1.54 9.03
CA GLU A 285 -15.36 2.00 10.42
C GLU A 285 -15.50 3.52 10.51
N LEU A 286 -14.82 4.26 9.63
CA LEU A 286 -14.88 5.73 9.63
C LEU A 286 -16.14 6.27 8.96
N LYS A 287 -16.69 5.60 7.94
CA LYS A 287 -17.99 5.98 7.37
C LYS A 287 -19.07 6.04 8.45
N LYS A 288 -19.08 5.04 9.35
CA LYS A 288 -20.00 4.96 10.50
C LYS A 288 -19.71 6.05 11.53
N GLU A 289 -18.44 6.29 11.85
CA GLU A 289 -18.02 7.36 12.76
C GLU A 289 -18.48 8.74 12.27
N TRP A 290 -18.21 9.06 11.01
CA TRP A 290 -18.55 10.34 10.39
C TRP A 290 -20.06 10.55 10.30
N ALA A 291 -20.82 9.53 9.92
CA ALA A 291 -22.28 9.60 9.89
C ALA A 291 -22.85 9.94 11.27
N LYS A 292 -22.36 9.30 12.33
CA LYS A 292 -22.79 9.58 13.70
C LYS A 292 -22.46 11.01 14.14
N LYS A 293 -21.24 11.48 13.87
CA LYS A 293 -20.83 12.85 14.21
C LYS A 293 -21.64 13.90 13.46
N GLU A 294 -21.99 13.64 12.21
CA GLU A 294 -22.81 14.52 11.40
C GLU A 294 -24.25 14.62 11.94
N GLU A 295 -24.82 13.49 12.39
CA GLU A 295 -26.11 13.49 13.09
C GLU A 295 -26.06 14.27 14.42
N GLU A 296 -24.98 14.12 15.19
CA GLU A 296 -24.78 14.87 16.44
C GLU A 296 -24.66 16.38 16.19
N ARG A 297 -23.88 16.80 15.17
CA ARG A 297 -23.77 18.20 14.75
C ARG A 297 -25.14 18.80 14.40
N LYS A 298 -25.89 18.09 13.54
CA LYS A 298 -27.27 18.48 13.17
C LYS A 298 -28.21 18.60 14.37
N ARG A 299 -28.10 17.70 15.35
CA ARG A 299 -28.90 17.77 16.60
C ARG A 299 -28.51 18.96 17.47
N MET A 300 -27.25 19.36 17.45
CA MET A 300 -26.73 20.52 18.19
C MET A 300 -26.95 21.86 17.48
N GLY A 301 -27.48 21.87 16.25
CA GLY A 301 -27.69 23.07 15.47
C GLY A 301 -26.40 23.73 14.96
N ILE A 302 -25.33 22.93 14.84
CA ILE A 302 -24.02 23.30 14.28
C ILE A 302 -23.90 22.64 12.92
#